data_AF-A0A960PSM2-F1
#
_entry.id   AF-A0A960PSM2-F1
#
_cell.length_a   1.000
_cell.length_b   1.000
_cell.length_c   1.000
_cell.angle_alpha   90.00
_cell.angle_beta   90.00
_cell.angle_gamma   90.00
#
_symmetry.space_group_name_H-M   'P 1'
#
loop_
_entity.id
_entity.type
_entity.pdbx_description
1 polymer ?
#
loop_
_entity_poly.entity_id
_entity_poly.type
_entity_poly.pdbx_seq_one_letter_code
_entity_poly.pdbx_strand_id
1 'polypeptide(L)'
;PDVAECAVIGAADGFKGQLPVGFLVLKAGVEKDPEQVVSEVISLVRAKIGPVAAFKKATVVERLPKTRSGKILRGTMRSIADAESYKVPATIDDPTILDEITDALHGLGYPSSS
;
A
#
# COMPACT_ATOMS: atom_id res chain seq x y z
N PRO A 1 14.91 9.09 8.71
CA PRO A 1 14.04 8.17 7.98
C PRO A 1 12.75 7.90 8.77
N ASP A 2 11.62 8.26 8.16
CA ASP A 2 10.34 8.48 8.86
C ASP A 2 9.40 7.27 8.77
N VAL A 3 9.62 6.39 7.80
CA VAL A 3 8.88 5.14 7.62
C VAL A 3 9.40 4.07 8.58
N ALA A 4 8.49 3.43 9.33
CA ALA A 4 8.74 2.29 10.22
C ALA A 4 8.64 0.96 9.47
N GLU A 5 7.60 0.80 8.66
CA GLU A 5 7.32 -0.39 7.87
C GLU A 5 6.62 -0.01 6.56
N CYS A 6 6.72 -0.87 5.55
CA CYS A 6 5.99 -0.67 4.31
C CYS A 6 5.57 -1.98 3.64
N ALA A 7 4.57 -1.85 2.77
CA ALA A 7 4.21 -2.86 1.80
C ALA A 7 4.09 -2.25 0.40
N VAL A 8 4.39 -3.05 -0.62
CA VAL A 8 4.13 -2.70 -2.01
C VAL A 8 3.37 -3.87 -2.64
N ILE A 9 2.31 -3.55 -3.38
CA ILE A 9 1.54 -4.50 -4.20
C ILE A 9 1.61 -4.04 -5.66
N GLY A 10 1.38 -4.96 -6.60
CA GLY A 10 1.07 -4.60 -7.99
C GLY A 10 -0.44 -4.60 -8.18
N ALA A 11 -1.03 -3.43 -8.38
CA ALA A 11 -2.44 -3.27 -8.72
C ALA A 11 -2.61 -3.28 -10.24
N ALA A 12 -3.74 -3.79 -10.73
CA ALA A 12 -4.05 -3.87 -12.15
C ALA A 12 -4.03 -2.47 -12.80
N ASP A 13 -3.53 -2.41 -14.04
CA ASP A 13 -3.51 -1.20 -14.87
C ASP A 13 -3.81 -1.60 -16.32
N GLY A 14 -4.78 -0.94 -16.94
CA GLY A 14 -5.29 -1.31 -18.28
C GLY A 14 -4.27 -1.20 -19.42
N PHE A 15 -3.16 -0.47 -19.23
CA PHE A 15 -2.13 -0.30 -20.26
C PHE A 15 -0.83 -1.02 -19.92
N LYS A 16 -0.44 -1.04 -18.64
CA LYS A 16 0.83 -1.58 -18.16
C LYS A 16 0.74 -2.97 -17.55
N GLY A 17 -0.47 -3.55 -17.50
CA GLY A 17 -0.77 -4.80 -16.83
C GLY A 17 -0.84 -4.60 -15.32
N GLN A 18 0.25 -4.15 -14.70
CA GLN A 18 0.30 -3.80 -13.28
C GLN A 18 1.12 -2.54 -13.00
N LEU A 19 0.73 -1.80 -11.97
CA LEU A 19 1.49 -0.70 -11.39
C LEU A 19 1.72 -0.90 -9.89
N PRO A 20 2.90 -0.54 -9.36
CA PRO A 20 3.16 -0.69 -7.94
C PRO A 20 2.46 0.40 -7.12
N VAL A 21 1.86 -0.01 -6.01
CA VAL A 21 1.20 0.85 -5.03
C VAL A 21 1.85 0.62 -3.66
N GLY A 22 2.33 1.71 -3.05
CA GLY A 22 3.00 1.67 -1.75
C GLY A 22 2.07 1.99 -0.58
N PHE A 23 2.32 1.32 0.55
CA PHE A 23 1.67 1.57 1.83
C PHE A 23 2.77 1.81 2.86
N LEU A 24 2.71 2.94 3.55
CA LEU A 24 3.74 3.40 4.46
C LEU A 24 3.17 3.52 5.87
N VAL A 25 3.81 2.85 6.83
CA VAL A 25 3.55 3.07 8.26
C VAL A 25 4.65 3.99 8.79
N LEU A 26 4.28 5.13 9.36
CA LEU A 26 5.24 6.08 9.90
C LEU A 26 5.69 5.67 11.30
N LYS A 27 6.89 6.12 11.70
CA LYS A 27 7.36 6.01 13.08
C LYS A 27 6.53 6.91 13.98
N ALA A 28 6.40 6.53 15.25
CA ALA A 28 5.78 7.38 16.26
C ALA A 28 6.51 8.73 16.37
N GLY A 29 5.74 9.81 16.51
CA GLY A 29 6.27 11.17 16.67
C GLY A 29 6.73 11.85 15.36
N VAL A 30 6.43 11.28 14.19
CA VAL A 30 6.62 11.99 12.92
C VAL A 30 5.56 13.08 12.79
N GLU A 31 5.99 14.35 12.81
CA GLU A 31 5.12 15.53 12.64
C GLU A 31 5.04 16.00 11.18
N LYS A 32 5.85 15.41 10.29
CA LYS A 32 5.87 15.74 8.87
C LYS A 32 4.54 15.36 8.24
N ASP A 33 4.06 16.22 7.33
CA ASP A 33 2.88 15.95 6.52
C ASP A 33 3.01 14.59 5.79
N PRO A 34 2.03 13.66 5.95
CA PRO A 34 1.99 12.40 5.22
C PRO A 34 2.20 12.54 3.70
N GLU A 35 1.66 13.58 3.07
CA GLU A 35 1.81 13.80 1.62
C GLU A 35 3.26 14.13 1.25
N GLN A 36 3.94 14.89 2.12
CA GLN A 36 5.36 15.18 1.95
C GLN A 36 6.19 13.89 2.05
N VAL A 37 5.91 13.02 3.04
CA VAL A 37 6.60 11.72 3.17
C VAL A 37 6.39 10.88 1.91
N VAL A 38 5.16 10.81 1.40
CA VAL A 38 4.83 10.07 0.17
C VAL A 38 5.65 10.58 -1.02
N SER A 39 5.70 11.91 -1.21
CA SER A 39 6.47 12.54 -2.28
C SER A 39 7.98 12.24 -2.19
N GLU A 40 8.54 12.30 -0.97
CA GLU A 40 9.94 11.96 -0.70
C GLU A 40 10.23 10.49 -1.02
N VAL A 41 9.34 9.57 -0.62
CA VAL A 41 9.49 8.13 -0.91
C VAL A 41 9.41 7.84 -2.41
N ILE A 42 8.44 8.44 -3.12
CA ILE A 42 8.33 8.28 -4.59
C ILE A 42 9.61 8.77 -5.28
N SER A 43 10.10 9.94 -4.87
CA SER A 43 11.33 10.53 -5.39
C SER A 43 12.54 9.65 -5.10
N LEU A 44 12.63 9.08 -3.90
CA LEU A 44 13.70 8.18 -3.48
C LEU A 44 13.70 6.89 -4.31
N VAL A 45 12.54 6.26 -4.51
CA VAL A 45 12.42 5.04 -5.34
C VAL A 45 12.84 5.34 -6.77
N ARG A 46 12.38 6.46 -7.35
CA ARG A 46 12.80 6.89 -8.69
C ARG A 46 14.31 7.13 -8.77
N ALA A 47 14.91 7.71 -7.75
CA ALA A 47 16.35 7.99 -7.72
C ALA A 47 17.21 6.74 -7.54
N LYS A 48 16.74 5.76 -6.74
CA LYS A 48 17.51 4.55 -6.39
C LYS A 48 17.30 3.39 -7.36
N ILE A 49 16.08 3.18 -7.85
CA ILE A 49 15.74 2.07 -8.75
C ILE A 49 15.64 2.55 -10.20
N GLY A 50 15.28 3.83 -10.40
CA GLY A 50 15.10 4.41 -11.72
C GLY A 50 13.64 4.51 -12.14
N PRO A 51 13.36 5.21 -13.26
CA PRO A 51 12.00 5.41 -13.77
C PRO A 51 11.31 4.11 -14.18
N VAL A 52 12.07 3.04 -14.45
CA VAL A 52 11.54 1.71 -14.81
C VAL A 52 10.65 1.11 -13.73
N ALA A 53 10.86 1.47 -12.46
CA ALA A 53 10.02 1.00 -11.36
C ALA A 53 8.56 1.47 -11.48
N ALA A 54 8.30 2.55 -12.23
CA ALA A 54 6.96 3.13 -12.41
C ALA A 54 6.20 3.42 -11.10
N PHE A 55 6.91 3.58 -9.98
CA PHE A 55 6.36 3.84 -8.65
C PHE A 55 5.89 5.28 -8.55
N LYS A 56 4.56 5.47 -8.57
CA LYS A 56 3.92 6.79 -8.62
C LYS A 56 2.82 6.99 -7.58
N LYS A 57 2.31 5.91 -6.98
CA LYS A 57 1.24 5.96 -6.00
C LYS A 57 1.71 5.31 -4.71
N ALA A 58 1.59 6.03 -3.62
CA ALA A 58 1.74 5.50 -2.28
C ALA A 58 0.83 6.27 -1.33
N THR A 59 0.49 5.66 -0.20
CA THR A 59 -0.31 6.29 0.85
C THR A 59 0.24 5.91 2.22
N VAL A 60 -0.01 6.77 3.21
CA VAL A 60 0.29 6.48 4.61
C VAL A 60 -0.92 5.76 5.21
N VAL A 61 -0.65 4.70 5.98
CA VAL A 61 -1.64 3.93 6.72
C VAL A 61 -1.18 3.76 8.16
N GLU A 62 -2.13 3.60 9.08
CA GLU A 62 -1.81 3.41 10.50
C GLU A 62 -1.09 2.09 10.76
N ARG A 63 -1.48 1.04 10.03
CA ARG A 63 -0.96 -0.32 10.17
C ARG A 63 -1.16 -1.14 8.90
N LEU A 64 -0.46 -2.27 8.80
CA LEU A 64 -0.59 -3.22 7.70
C LEU A 64 -1.30 -4.50 8.16
N PRO A 65 -2.15 -5.11 7.33
CA PRO A 65 -2.85 -6.33 7.69
C PRO A 65 -1.86 -7.48 7.76
N LYS A 66 -1.79 -8.17 8.90
CA LYS A 66 -0.82 -9.23 9.15
C LYS A 66 -1.47 -10.49 9.66
N THR A 67 -0.79 -11.62 9.47
CA THR A 67 -1.08 -12.81 10.26
C THR A 67 -0.59 -12.64 11.69
N ARG A 68 -1.07 -13.47 12.62
CA ARG A 68 -0.55 -13.56 14.01
C ARG A 68 0.96 -13.84 14.10
N SER A 69 1.58 -14.33 13.02
CA SER A 69 3.02 -14.53 12.92
C SER A 69 3.77 -13.33 12.31
N GLY A 70 3.08 -12.21 12.05
CA GLY A 70 3.63 -10.98 11.49
C GLY A 70 3.74 -10.93 9.96
N LYS A 71 3.23 -11.92 9.22
CA LYS A 71 3.30 -11.91 7.75
C LYS A 71 2.29 -10.92 7.18
N ILE A 72 2.75 -9.93 6.42
CA ILE A 72 1.87 -8.98 5.72
C ILE A 72 1.05 -9.69 4.63
N LEU A 73 -0.26 -9.43 4.61
CA LEU A 73 -1.24 -10.02 3.70
C LEU A 73 -1.30 -9.31 2.33
N ARG A 74 -0.14 -9.15 1.67
CA ARG A 74 -0.04 -8.44 0.38
C ARG A 74 -0.97 -8.97 -0.71
N GLY A 75 -1.23 -10.28 -0.72
CA GLY A 75 -2.17 -10.91 -1.67
C GLY A 75 -3.59 -10.40 -1.49
N THR A 76 -4.06 -10.32 -0.23
CA THR A 76 -5.39 -9.77 0.10
C THR A 76 -5.48 -8.28 -0.24
N MET A 77 -4.44 -7.51 0.08
CA MET A 77 -4.36 -6.08 -0.29
C MET A 77 -4.46 -5.87 -1.81
N ARG A 78 -3.82 -6.75 -2.60
CA ARG A 78 -3.94 -6.74 -4.07
C ARG A 78 -5.36 -7.06 -4.52
N SER A 79 -5.98 -8.11 -4.00
CA SER A 79 -7.36 -8.43 -4.38
C SER A 79 -8.33 -7.30 -4.06
N ILE A 80 -8.15 -6.57 -2.95
CA ILE A 80 -8.93 -5.36 -2.64
C ILE A 80 -8.70 -4.29 -3.73
N ALA A 81 -7.45 -4.00 -4.06
CA ALA A 81 -7.10 -2.99 -5.06
C ALA A 81 -7.65 -3.32 -6.46
N ASP A 82 -7.73 -4.60 -6.79
CA ASP A 82 -8.19 -5.12 -8.08
C ASP A 82 -9.71 -5.43 -8.09
N ALA A 83 -10.44 -5.15 -7.00
CA ALA A 83 -11.85 -5.51 -6.79
C ALA A 83 -12.15 -7.02 -6.97
N GLU A 84 -11.17 -7.87 -6.69
CA GLU A 84 -11.28 -9.32 -6.77
C GLU A 84 -11.83 -9.91 -5.45
N SER A 85 -12.53 -11.04 -5.55
CA SER A 85 -12.96 -11.78 -4.36
C SER A 85 -11.75 -12.29 -3.57
N TYR A 86 -11.74 -12.10 -2.26
CA TYR A 86 -10.74 -12.66 -1.35
C TYR A 86 -11.40 -13.32 -0.15
N LYS A 87 -10.65 -14.20 0.52
CA LYS A 87 -11.02 -14.78 1.80
C LYS A 87 -10.18 -14.14 2.89
N VAL A 88 -10.84 -13.65 3.94
CA VAL A 88 -10.15 -13.18 5.15
C VAL A 88 -9.46 -14.39 5.80
N PRO A 89 -8.13 -14.40 5.93
CA PRO A 89 -7.42 -15.53 6.55
C PRO A 89 -7.82 -15.65 8.03
N ALA A 90 -8.15 -16.85 8.51
CA ALA A 90 -8.45 -17.07 9.93
C ALA A 90 -7.28 -16.74 10.88
N THR A 91 -6.07 -16.65 10.33
CA THR A 91 -4.85 -16.29 11.06
C THR A 91 -4.54 -14.80 11.04
N ILE A 92 -5.40 -13.95 10.47
CA ILE A 92 -5.28 -12.50 10.57
C ILE A 92 -5.30 -12.06 12.05
N ASP A 93 -4.52 -11.03 12.38
CA ASP A 93 -4.49 -10.44 13.72
C ASP A 93 -5.75 -9.63 13.99
N ASP A 94 -6.10 -8.73 13.07
CA ASP A 94 -7.28 -7.87 13.14
C ASP A 94 -7.89 -7.70 11.72
N PRO A 95 -9.11 -8.20 11.47
CA PRO A 95 -9.75 -8.09 10.17
C PRO A 95 -10.18 -6.68 9.79
N THR A 96 -10.37 -5.78 10.77
CA THR A 96 -10.80 -4.39 10.50
C THR A 96 -9.76 -3.59 9.72
N ILE A 97 -8.48 -4.01 9.77
CA ILE A 97 -7.40 -3.43 8.99
C ILE A 97 -7.68 -3.54 7.47
N LEU A 98 -8.42 -4.57 7.04
CA LEU A 98 -8.76 -4.69 5.62
C LEU A 98 -9.69 -3.57 5.16
N ASP A 99 -10.56 -3.06 6.03
CA ASP A 99 -11.42 -1.92 5.74
C ASP A 99 -10.57 -0.63 5.68
N GLU A 100 -9.64 -0.44 6.61
CA GLU A 100 -8.68 0.69 6.60
C GLU A 100 -7.85 0.72 5.30
N ILE A 101 -7.36 -0.45 4.84
CA ILE A 101 -6.64 -0.57 3.58
C ILE A 101 -7.55 -0.27 2.38
N THR A 102 -8.83 -0.66 2.46
CA THR A 102 -9.82 -0.38 1.42
C THR A 102 -10.04 1.12 1.28
N ASP A 103 -10.22 1.84 2.39
CA ASP A 103 -10.38 3.31 2.39
C ASP A 103 -9.13 4.02 1.86
N ALA A 104 -7.95 3.56 2.25
CA ALA A 104 -6.68 4.09 1.74
C ALA A 104 -6.54 3.87 0.21
N LEU A 105 -6.99 2.72 -0.29
CA LEU A 105 -7.03 2.41 -1.72
C LEU A 105 -8.04 3.28 -2.48
N HIS A 106 -9.23 3.50 -1.92
CA HIS A 106 -10.23 4.41 -2.47
C HIS A 106 -9.66 5.83 -2.62
N GLY A 107 -8.93 6.33 -1.61
CA GLY A 107 -8.23 7.63 -1.68
C GLY A 107 -7.19 7.71 -2.81
N LEU A 108 -6.66 6.58 -3.26
CA LEU A 108 -5.73 6.48 -4.41
C LEU A 108 -6.43 6.20 -5.76
N GLY A 109 -7.77 6.10 -5.76
CA GLY A 109 -8.58 5.79 -6.93
C GLY A 109 -8.58 4.32 -7.34
N TYR A 110 -8.38 3.41 -6.38
CA TYR A 110 -8.57 1.96 -6.58
C TYR A 110 -9.91 1.51 -5.99
N PRO A 111 -10.61 0.53 -6.61
CA PRO A 111 -10.27 -0.07 -7.90
C PRO A 111 -10.37 0.96 -9.03
N SER A 112 -9.44 0.89 -9.98
CA SER A 112 -9.45 1.83 -11.10
C SER A 112 -10.67 1.54 -11.96
N SER A 113 -11.56 2.52 -12.11
CA SER A 113 -12.61 2.49 -13.14
C SER A 113 -11.93 2.21 -14.48
N SER A 114 -12.27 1.07 -15.08
CA SER A 114 -11.72 0.66 -16.38
C SER A 114 -12.10 1.64 -17.49
#